data_AF-A0A9W7CTM0-F1
#
_entry.id   AF-A0A9W7CTM0-F1
#
_cell.length_a   1.000
_cell.length_b   1.000
_cell.length_c   1.000
_cell.angle_alpha   90.00
_cell.angle_beta   90.00
_cell.angle_gamma   90.00
#
_symmetry.space_group_name_H-M   'P 1'
#
loop_
_entity.id
_entity.type
_entity.pdbx_description
1 polymer ?
#
loop_
_entity_poly.entity_id
_entity_poly.type
_entity_poly.pdbx_seq_one_letter_code
_entity_poly.pdbx_strand_id
1 'polypeptide(L)'
;MFAYELEGLKRLNIHAIKWGSRYRVKVCGRTGKMVYVSNVSRLINKRLVAKQYNVSIETLEKHLSPDYKADPKYGSYNGNHMESHLYEGVEPSDFYNKLENVLSTQTSAVKVNIALGYDLVSKTDRDDTRYFYPNLANTHVLNNPIAINSKADIQKKVISEIRSMELADKLNYPSSGYKLKSITAFKIFIYHRDHALGDSEAVIPKIIRENKHVINFPKTNNKCVFHCIAWHTFQSPKKDPRRIQAQVKEAFKRYCSFKEVKYSLSMFRSFNPIDLLQLDEVEGCFQLGINVYKMDVVSGNVGCIRRSDKGYEAMDILSFENHALYIKNIDRLQAKYQCPNCEMVFVSAERVKNHK
;
A
#
# COMPACT_ATOMS: atom_id res chain seq x y z
N MET A 1 6.08 -6.58 -15.42
CA MET A 1 7.03 -7.36 -14.63
C MET A 1 6.98 -6.83 -13.22
N PHE A 2 6.72 -7.69 -12.25
CA PHE A 2 6.82 -7.36 -10.85
C PHE A 2 8.30 -7.28 -10.44
N ALA A 3 8.60 -6.57 -9.36
CA ALA A 3 9.98 -6.35 -8.97
C ALA A 3 10.65 -7.63 -8.40
N TYR A 4 9.89 -8.59 -7.87
CA TYR A 4 10.40 -9.94 -7.53
C TYR A 4 10.78 -10.75 -8.77
N GLU A 5 10.05 -10.60 -9.88
CA GLU A 5 10.41 -11.25 -11.14
C GLU A 5 11.71 -10.66 -11.70
N LEU A 6 11.90 -9.34 -11.57
CA LEU A 6 13.12 -8.67 -11.98
C LEU A 6 14.32 -9.16 -11.16
N GLU A 7 14.15 -9.33 -9.85
CA GLU A 7 15.19 -9.90 -8.97
C GLU A 7 15.47 -11.37 -9.31
N GLY A 8 14.43 -12.16 -9.59
CA GLY A 8 14.54 -13.54 -10.06
C GLY A 8 15.36 -13.67 -11.34
N LEU A 9 15.11 -12.79 -12.31
CA LEU A 9 15.90 -12.72 -13.55
C LEU A 9 17.34 -12.33 -13.29
N LYS A 10 17.60 -11.32 -12.43
CA LYS A 10 18.97 -10.94 -12.04
C LYS A 10 19.75 -12.11 -11.44
N ARG A 11 19.12 -12.92 -10.57
CA ARG A 11 19.74 -14.12 -9.97
C ARG A 11 20.13 -15.19 -10.99
N LEU A 12 19.46 -15.20 -12.15
CA LEU A 12 19.78 -16.06 -13.29
C LEU A 12 20.72 -15.41 -14.29
N ASN A 13 21.29 -14.24 -13.97
CA ASN A 13 22.10 -13.42 -14.86
C ASN A 13 21.34 -12.97 -16.14
N ILE A 14 20.01 -12.91 -16.07
CA ILE A 14 19.14 -12.49 -17.17
C ILE A 14 18.88 -10.99 -17.05
N HIS A 15 19.39 -10.24 -18.01
CA HIS A 15 19.30 -8.79 -18.01
C HIS A 15 17.96 -8.32 -18.59
N ALA A 16 17.17 -7.61 -17.77
CA ALA A 16 15.96 -6.92 -18.22
C ALA A 16 16.24 -5.45 -18.51
N ILE A 17 15.67 -4.95 -19.61
CA ILE A 17 15.84 -3.59 -20.09
C ILE A 17 14.65 -2.74 -19.64
N LYS A 18 14.93 -1.56 -19.06
CA LYS A 18 13.90 -0.59 -18.70
C LYS A 18 13.38 0.11 -19.97
N TRP A 19 12.08 0.08 -20.18
CA TRP A 19 11.39 0.69 -21.32
C TRP A 19 10.19 1.50 -20.80
N GLY A 20 10.38 2.81 -20.64
CA GLY A 20 9.42 3.68 -19.96
C GLY A 20 9.26 3.28 -18.48
N SER A 21 8.03 3.05 -18.03
CA SER A 21 7.69 2.62 -16.67
C SER A 21 7.73 1.09 -16.45
N ARG A 22 8.16 0.29 -17.45
CA ARG A 22 8.13 -1.17 -17.39
C ARG A 22 9.49 -1.78 -17.76
N TYR A 23 9.75 -2.99 -17.26
CA TYR A 23 10.91 -3.80 -17.64
C TYR A 23 10.53 -4.84 -18.70
N ARG A 24 11.44 -5.13 -19.62
CA ARG A 24 11.28 -6.13 -20.68
C ARG A 24 12.53 -7.00 -20.83
N VAL A 25 12.35 -8.27 -21.15
CA VAL A 25 13.44 -9.20 -21.46
C VAL A 25 13.46 -9.44 -22.97
N LYS A 26 14.66 -9.46 -23.55
CA LYS A 26 14.84 -9.70 -24.98
C LYS A 26 14.91 -11.21 -25.22
N VAL A 27 14.03 -11.76 -26.05
CA VAL A 27 13.97 -13.20 -26.34
C VAL A 27 13.77 -13.46 -27.83
N CYS A 28 14.19 -14.61 -28.32
CA CYS A 28 13.83 -15.08 -29.65
C CYS A 28 12.37 -15.57 -29.67
N GLY A 29 11.54 -14.96 -30.51
CA GLY A 29 10.13 -15.31 -30.67
C GLY A 29 9.90 -16.60 -31.46
N ARG A 30 8.64 -17.04 -31.57
CA ARG A 30 8.28 -18.29 -32.28
C ARG A 30 8.68 -18.31 -33.76
N THR A 31 8.78 -17.15 -34.38
CA THR A 31 9.16 -16.96 -35.78
C THR A 31 10.66 -16.77 -35.98
N GLY A 32 11.48 -16.95 -34.94
CA GLY A 32 12.93 -16.73 -34.99
C GLY A 32 13.37 -15.27 -34.88
N LYS A 33 12.43 -14.30 -34.82
CA LYS A 33 12.74 -12.87 -34.67
C LYS A 33 12.93 -12.49 -33.20
N MET A 34 13.83 -11.57 -32.91
CA MET A 34 13.99 -11.01 -31.57
C MET A 34 12.78 -10.17 -31.17
N VAL A 35 12.20 -10.45 -30.01
CA VAL A 35 11.05 -9.77 -29.43
C VAL A 35 11.31 -9.43 -27.97
N TYR A 36 10.52 -8.50 -27.41
CA TYR A 36 10.62 -8.09 -26.02
C TYR A 36 9.40 -8.54 -25.22
N VAL A 37 9.61 -9.32 -24.16
CA VAL A 37 8.54 -9.80 -23.27
C VAL A 37 8.50 -9.00 -21.98
N SER A 38 7.32 -8.51 -21.60
CA SER A 38 7.11 -7.65 -20.43
C SER A 38 6.41 -8.33 -19.25
N ASN A 39 5.77 -9.48 -19.50
CA ASN A 39 5.11 -10.34 -18.51
C ASN A 39 5.77 -11.72 -18.56
N VAL A 40 6.75 -11.95 -17.69
CA VAL A 40 7.49 -13.21 -17.63
C VAL A 40 6.76 -14.28 -16.80
N SER A 41 5.65 -13.95 -16.14
CA SER A 41 4.82 -14.93 -15.41
C SER A 41 4.02 -15.84 -16.35
N ARG A 42 3.70 -15.38 -17.57
CA ARG A 42 2.99 -16.19 -18.58
C ARG A 42 3.84 -17.39 -19.00
N LEU A 43 3.28 -18.60 -18.96
CA LEU A 43 3.95 -19.86 -19.32
C LEU A 43 4.63 -19.82 -20.70
N ILE A 44 3.96 -19.22 -21.70
CA ILE A 44 4.53 -19.06 -23.04
C ILE A 44 5.81 -18.21 -23.00
N ASN A 45 5.80 -17.12 -22.24
CA ASN A 45 6.95 -16.23 -22.13
C ASN A 45 8.07 -16.85 -21.29
N LYS A 46 7.73 -17.60 -20.22
CA LYS A 46 8.71 -18.39 -19.46
C LYS A 46 9.48 -19.35 -20.36
N ARG A 47 8.78 -20.09 -21.24
CA ARG A 47 9.42 -21.00 -22.21
C ARG A 47 10.38 -20.26 -23.15
N LEU A 48 10.00 -19.08 -23.63
CA LEU A 48 10.87 -18.28 -24.51
C LEU A 48 12.12 -17.78 -23.76
N VAL A 49 11.96 -17.32 -22.52
CA VAL A 49 13.07 -16.87 -21.66
C VAL A 49 13.99 -18.04 -21.31
N ALA A 50 13.43 -19.15 -20.84
CA ALA A 50 14.15 -20.39 -20.51
C ALA A 50 15.01 -20.86 -21.70
N LYS A 51 14.43 -20.90 -22.90
CA LYS A 51 15.14 -21.28 -24.14
C LYS A 51 16.23 -20.28 -24.51
N GLN A 52 15.95 -18.97 -24.45
CA GLN A 52 16.89 -17.92 -24.86
C GLN A 52 18.15 -17.91 -23.98
N TYR A 53 17.98 -18.12 -22.67
CA TYR A 53 19.04 -17.96 -21.67
C TYR A 53 19.59 -19.30 -21.17
N ASN A 54 19.18 -20.41 -21.80
CA ASN A 54 19.62 -21.76 -21.46
C ASN A 54 19.41 -22.11 -19.97
N VAL A 55 18.24 -21.78 -19.44
CA VAL A 55 17.82 -22.11 -18.06
C VAL A 55 16.63 -23.06 -18.13
N SER A 56 16.56 -24.07 -17.26
CA SER A 56 15.39 -24.96 -17.20
C SER A 56 14.14 -24.17 -16.79
N ILE A 57 12.96 -24.60 -17.25
CA ILE A 57 11.70 -23.94 -16.89
C ILE A 57 11.48 -23.99 -15.38
N GLU A 58 11.77 -25.12 -14.75
CA GLU A 58 11.65 -25.30 -13.30
C GLU A 58 12.55 -24.34 -12.52
N THR A 59 13.81 -24.18 -12.93
CA THR A 59 14.73 -23.21 -12.32
C THR A 59 14.26 -21.77 -12.53
N LEU A 60 13.78 -21.45 -13.74
CA LEU A 60 13.22 -20.13 -14.03
C LEU A 60 11.98 -19.86 -13.17
N GLU A 61 11.06 -20.82 -13.03
CA GLU A 61 9.87 -20.70 -12.21
C GLU A 61 10.17 -20.59 -10.73
N LYS A 62 11.13 -21.38 -10.26
CA LYS A 62 11.66 -21.28 -8.91
C LYS A 62 12.18 -19.86 -8.68
N HIS A 63 13.06 -19.36 -9.54
CA HIS A 63 13.66 -18.03 -9.36
C HIS A 63 12.70 -16.85 -9.54
N LEU A 64 11.66 -17.00 -10.38
CA LEU A 64 10.61 -16.00 -10.58
C LEU A 64 9.49 -16.09 -9.55
N SER A 65 9.50 -17.09 -8.65
CA SER A 65 8.47 -17.21 -7.63
C SER A 65 8.58 -16.07 -6.62
N PRO A 66 7.47 -15.42 -6.23
CA PRO A 66 7.48 -14.41 -5.17
C PRO A 66 7.99 -14.98 -3.84
N ASP A 67 7.87 -16.29 -3.63
CA ASP A 67 8.30 -16.98 -2.42
C ASP A 67 9.78 -17.43 -2.46
N TYR A 68 10.47 -17.25 -3.59
CA TYR A 68 11.84 -17.71 -3.75
C TYR A 68 12.84 -16.78 -3.07
N LYS A 69 13.30 -17.23 -1.92
CA LYS A 69 14.22 -16.57 -1.00
C LYS A 69 15.58 -17.27 -1.07
N ALA A 70 16.30 -17.14 -2.19
CA ALA A 70 17.62 -17.74 -2.40
C ALA A 70 18.79 -16.78 -2.10
N ASP A 71 18.55 -15.78 -1.27
CA ASP A 71 19.64 -14.99 -0.72
C ASP A 71 20.11 -15.74 0.54
N PRO A 72 21.31 -16.37 0.55
CA PRO A 72 21.78 -17.15 1.70
C PRO A 72 21.92 -16.30 2.98
N LYS A 73 21.86 -14.97 2.84
CA LYS A 73 21.91 -13.98 3.91
C LYS A 73 20.55 -13.32 4.18
N TYR A 74 19.46 -13.95 3.76
CA TYR A 74 18.11 -13.51 4.06
C TYR A 74 17.50 -14.33 5.20
N GLY A 75 17.02 -13.63 6.22
CA GLY A 75 16.22 -14.19 7.31
C GLY A 75 14.81 -13.62 7.30
N SER A 76 13.80 -14.44 7.58
CA SER A 76 12.45 -13.93 7.81
C SER A 76 11.82 -14.54 9.05
N TYR A 77 11.04 -13.72 9.75
CA TYR A 77 10.18 -14.13 10.85
C TYR A 77 8.75 -13.72 10.50
N ASN A 78 7.79 -14.61 10.74
CA ASN A 78 6.37 -14.31 10.55
C ASN A 78 5.62 -14.68 11.82
N GLY A 79 4.91 -13.72 12.39
CA GLY A 79 4.08 -13.89 13.59
C GLY A 79 2.77 -13.15 13.45
N ASN A 80 1.83 -13.38 14.37
CA ASN A 80 0.44 -12.93 14.24
C ASN A 80 0.26 -11.40 14.11
N HIS A 81 1.14 -10.62 14.73
CA HIS A 81 1.03 -9.15 14.76
C HIS A 81 2.14 -8.45 13.99
N MET A 82 3.23 -9.16 13.69
CA MET A 82 4.40 -8.59 13.05
C MET A 82 5.17 -9.67 12.31
N GLU A 83 5.63 -9.31 11.12
CA GLU A 83 6.65 -10.03 10.39
C GLU A 83 7.89 -9.17 10.21
N SER A 84 9.04 -9.81 9.99
CA SER A 84 10.28 -9.11 9.68
C SER A 84 11.10 -9.81 8.63
N HIS A 85 11.85 -9.02 7.87
CA HIS A 85 12.66 -9.45 6.75
C HIS A 85 14.06 -8.85 6.89
N LEU A 86 15.03 -9.67 7.24
CA LEU A 86 16.44 -9.33 7.35
C LEU A 86 17.15 -9.67 6.04
N TYR A 87 17.93 -8.73 5.53
CA TYR A 87 18.89 -8.98 4.47
C TYR A 87 20.27 -8.55 4.92
N GLU A 88 21.27 -9.41 4.79
CA GLU A 88 22.68 -9.12 5.10
C GLU A 88 23.57 -9.25 3.86
N GLY A 89 24.70 -8.54 3.84
CA GLY A 89 25.59 -8.49 2.69
C GLY A 89 24.97 -7.89 1.43
N VAL A 90 24.06 -6.93 1.59
CA VAL A 90 23.35 -6.31 0.45
C VAL A 90 24.07 -5.07 -0.04
N GLU A 91 24.26 -4.99 -1.36
CA GLU A 91 24.71 -3.77 -2.04
C GLU A 91 23.70 -2.62 -1.85
N PRO A 92 24.15 -1.39 -1.53
CA PRO A 92 23.24 -0.25 -1.30
C PRO A 92 22.23 -0.01 -2.44
N SER A 93 22.62 -0.32 -3.69
CA SER A 93 21.74 -0.19 -4.86
C SER A 93 20.53 -1.13 -4.85
N ASP A 94 20.59 -2.24 -4.11
CA ASP A 94 19.51 -3.23 -4.04
C ASP A 94 18.57 -3.04 -2.84
N PHE A 95 18.94 -2.18 -1.88
CA PHE A 95 18.12 -1.85 -0.70
C PHE A 95 16.68 -1.49 -1.08
N TYR A 96 16.51 -0.49 -1.95
CA TYR A 96 15.18 0.01 -2.34
C TYR A 96 14.37 -1.03 -3.10
N ASN A 97 15.02 -1.84 -3.95
CA ASN A 97 14.34 -2.89 -4.73
C ASN A 97 13.80 -3.98 -3.80
N LYS A 98 14.60 -4.43 -2.83
CA LYS A 98 14.21 -5.45 -1.85
C LYS A 98 13.12 -4.92 -0.90
N LEU A 99 13.24 -3.67 -0.45
CA LEU A 99 12.21 -3.00 0.35
C LEU A 99 10.88 -2.92 -0.40
N GLU A 100 10.90 -2.43 -1.63
CA GLU A 100 9.70 -2.34 -2.46
C GLU A 100 9.08 -3.72 -2.72
N ASN A 101 9.91 -4.74 -3.00
CA ASN A 101 9.46 -6.12 -3.19
C ASN A 101 8.65 -6.60 -2.00
N VAL A 102 9.23 -6.56 -0.80
CA VAL A 102 8.59 -7.02 0.44
C VAL A 102 7.31 -6.26 0.77
N LEU A 103 7.26 -4.95 0.52
CA LEU A 103 6.06 -4.15 0.79
C LEU A 103 4.98 -4.34 -0.29
N SER A 104 5.39 -4.62 -1.53
CA SER A 104 4.47 -4.82 -2.65
C SER A 104 3.70 -6.15 -2.58
N THR A 105 4.21 -7.15 -1.87
CA THR A 105 3.54 -8.46 -1.70
C THR A 105 2.45 -8.43 -0.62
N GLN A 106 2.40 -7.39 0.20
CA GLN A 106 1.41 -7.27 1.27
C GLN A 106 -0.02 -7.22 0.71
N THR A 107 -0.94 -7.94 1.34
CA THR A 107 -2.35 -8.02 0.90
C THR A 107 -3.29 -7.14 1.73
N SER A 108 -2.82 -6.64 2.87
CA SER A 108 -3.53 -5.76 3.80
C SER A 108 -2.69 -4.54 4.19
N ALA A 109 -3.35 -3.52 4.74
CA ALA A 109 -2.72 -2.30 5.18
C ALA A 109 -1.84 -2.57 6.41
N VAL A 110 -0.63 -2.04 6.39
CA VAL A 110 0.40 -2.32 7.40
C VAL A 110 1.01 -1.03 7.93
N LYS A 111 1.77 -1.11 9.02
CA LYS A 111 2.80 -0.11 9.33
C LYS A 111 4.17 -0.72 9.09
N VAL A 112 5.11 0.06 8.58
CA VAL A 112 6.48 -0.37 8.36
C VAL A 112 7.46 0.46 9.17
N ASN A 113 8.47 -0.19 9.74
CA ASN A 113 9.71 0.47 10.14
C ASN A 113 10.90 -0.32 9.59
N ILE A 114 12.08 0.30 9.53
CA ILE A 114 13.29 -0.28 8.95
C ILE A 114 14.44 -0.01 9.91
N ALA A 115 15.30 -1.00 10.10
CA ALA A 115 16.56 -0.85 10.82
C ALA A 115 17.74 -1.15 9.90
N LEU A 116 18.87 -0.48 10.12
CA LEU A 116 20.10 -0.68 9.36
C LEU A 116 21.13 -1.48 10.16
N GLY A 117 21.93 -2.28 9.47
CA GLY A 117 23.12 -2.89 9.99
C GLY A 117 24.33 -2.40 9.22
N TYR A 118 25.40 -2.10 9.93
CA TYR A 118 26.53 -1.36 9.38
C TYR A 118 27.83 -1.69 10.11
N ASP A 119 28.92 -1.51 9.39
CA ASP A 119 30.27 -1.64 9.91
C ASP A 119 30.88 -0.26 10.16
N LEU A 120 31.49 -0.09 11.32
CA LEU A 120 32.37 1.02 11.63
C LEU A 120 33.82 0.56 11.57
N VAL A 121 34.72 1.49 11.27
CA VAL A 121 36.17 1.29 11.35
C VAL A 121 36.80 2.42 12.14
N SER A 122 37.80 2.11 12.96
CA SER A 122 38.54 3.12 13.71
C SER A 122 39.34 4.02 12.75
N LYS A 123 39.48 5.29 13.12
CA LYS A 123 40.28 6.27 12.38
C LYS A 123 41.79 6.06 12.57
N THR A 124 42.20 5.41 13.66
CA THR A 124 43.61 5.20 14.04
C THR A 124 44.10 3.78 13.77
N ASP A 125 43.20 2.80 13.78
CA ASP A 125 43.50 1.40 13.50
C ASP A 125 42.50 0.88 12.46
N ARG A 126 43.01 0.41 11.31
CA ARG A 126 42.15 -0.05 10.21
C ARG A 126 41.59 -1.46 10.45
N ASP A 127 42.18 -2.22 11.37
CA ASP A 127 41.77 -3.58 11.70
C ASP A 127 40.72 -3.61 12.82
N ASP A 128 40.63 -2.54 13.62
CA ASP A 128 39.53 -2.35 14.58
C ASP A 128 38.23 -1.98 13.85
N THR A 129 37.41 -3.01 13.63
CA THR A 129 36.08 -2.90 13.02
C THR A 129 34.99 -3.33 13.99
N ARG A 130 33.84 -2.67 13.91
CA ARG A 130 32.67 -2.96 14.75
C ARG A 130 31.42 -3.08 13.92
N TYR A 131 30.75 -4.21 14.01
CA TYR A 131 29.48 -4.45 13.36
C TYR A 131 28.30 -4.12 14.30
N PHE A 132 27.30 -3.43 13.76
CA PHE A 132 26.03 -3.15 14.42
C PHE A 132 24.90 -3.90 13.74
N TYR A 133 24.19 -4.74 14.50
CA TYR A 133 23.08 -5.52 13.98
C TYR A 133 21.80 -4.69 13.82
N PRO A 134 20.99 -4.89 12.76
CA PRO A 134 19.72 -4.18 12.56
C PRO A 134 18.71 -4.39 13.71
N ASN A 135 18.49 -3.34 14.51
CA ASN A 135 17.52 -3.35 15.61
C ASN A 135 16.82 -2.00 15.74
N LEU A 136 15.49 -1.99 15.83
CA LEU A 136 14.70 -0.76 15.94
C LEU A 136 15.05 0.10 17.16
N ALA A 137 15.56 -0.49 18.24
CA ALA A 137 15.95 0.27 19.42
C ALA A 137 17.04 1.30 19.08
N ASN A 138 18.03 0.92 18.27
CA ASN A 138 19.27 1.68 18.15
C ASN A 138 19.69 1.96 16.69
N THR A 139 19.05 1.37 15.69
CA THR A 139 19.43 1.55 14.28
C THR A 139 18.22 1.77 13.37
N HIS A 140 17.11 2.28 13.92
CA HIS A 140 15.91 2.60 13.14
C HIS A 140 16.18 3.75 12.16
N VAL A 141 15.62 3.61 10.95
CA VAL A 141 15.65 4.66 9.92
C VAL A 141 14.53 5.66 10.17
N LEU A 142 13.34 5.16 10.50
CA LEU A 142 12.14 5.98 10.70
C LEU A 142 11.89 6.13 12.20
N ASN A 143 11.75 7.39 12.65
CA ASN A 143 11.46 7.70 14.06
C ASN A 143 10.15 7.03 14.53
N ASN A 144 9.17 6.92 13.63
CA ASN A 144 7.90 6.25 13.88
C ASN A 144 7.53 5.34 12.70
N PRO A 145 6.86 4.20 12.93
CA PRO A 145 6.37 3.35 11.84
C PRO A 145 5.41 4.09 10.90
N ILE A 146 5.66 4.02 9.60
CA ILE A 146 4.85 4.65 8.56
C ILE A 146 3.71 3.73 8.16
N ALA A 147 2.48 4.26 8.09
CA ALA A 147 1.32 3.52 7.60
C ALA A 147 1.28 3.45 6.06
N ILE A 148 1.09 2.24 5.54
CA ILE A 148 0.87 1.95 4.13
C ILE A 148 -0.59 1.54 3.97
N ASN A 149 -1.41 2.44 3.41
CA ASN A 149 -2.84 2.22 3.18
C ASN A 149 -3.19 2.12 1.69
N SER A 150 -2.22 2.28 0.79
CA SER A 150 -2.30 2.07 -0.66
C SER A 150 -0.94 1.59 -1.18
N LYS A 151 -0.87 1.00 -2.37
CA LYS A 151 0.42 0.62 -2.99
C LYS A 151 1.27 1.84 -3.31
N ALA A 152 0.65 2.98 -3.59
CA ALA A 152 1.34 4.23 -3.84
C ALA A 152 2.09 4.78 -2.62
N ASP A 153 1.64 4.47 -1.41
CA ASP A 153 2.29 4.89 -0.16
C ASP A 153 3.72 4.34 -0.03
N ILE A 154 4.02 3.19 -0.65
CA ILE A 154 5.38 2.62 -0.67
C ILE A 154 6.38 3.63 -1.25
N GLN A 155 6.05 4.21 -2.42
CA GLN A 155 6.90 5.21 -3.06
C GLN A 155 6.77 6.57 -2.39
N LYS A 156 5.53 7.03 -2.17
CA LYS A 156 5.21 8.40 -1.74
C LYS A 156 5.45 8.69 -0.27
N LYS A 157 5.50 7.67 0.59
CA LYS A 157 5.71 7.86 2.03
C LYS A 157 6.96 7.13 2.51
N VAL A 158 7.19 5.88 2.10
CA VAL A 158 8.31 5.11 2.65
C VAL A 158 9.61 5.45 1.90
N ILE A 159 9.65 5.24 0.59
CA ILE A 159 10.89 5.41 -0.18
C ILE A 159 11.30 6.88 -0.27
N SER A 160 10.35 7.78 -0.52
CA SER A 160 10.65 9.22 -0.59
C SER A 160 11.21 9.77 0.72
N GLU A 161 10.66 9.36 1.88
CA GLU A 161 11.14 9.76 3.20
C GLU A 161 12.55 9.22 3.46
N ILE A 162 12.83 7.96 3.11
CA ILE A 162 14.18 7.41 3.29
C ILE A 162 15.20 8.13 2.39
N ARG A 163 14.81 8.47 1.16
CA ARG A 163 15.68 9.17 0.20
C ARG A 163 15.95 10.62 0.56
N SER A 164 15.09 11.26 1.34
CA SER A 164 15.32 12.63 1.81
C SER A 164 16.24 12.70 3.02
N MET A 165 16.62 11.54 3.60
CA MET A 165 17.52 11.46 4.75
C MET A 165 18.95 11.11 4.33
N GLU A 166 19.91 11.68 5.05
CA GLU A 166 21.27 11.17 5.08
C GLU A 166 21.32 9.97 6.06
N LEU A 167 21.36 8.75 5.54
CA LEU A 167 21.26 7.54 6.39
C LEU A 167 22.37 7.44 7.43
N ALA A 168 23.55 8.03 7.16
CA ALA A 168 24.67 8.07 8.09
C ALA A 168 24.33 8.82 9.39
N ASP A 169 23.41 9.79 9.35
CA ASP A 169 22.98 10.59 10.50
C ASP A 169 22.06 9.80 11.45
N LYS A 170 21.50 8.67 10.99
CA LYS A 170 20.69 7.76 11.81
C LYS A 170 21.52 6.71 12.55
N LEU A 171 22.82 6.66 12.29
CA LEU A 171 23.70 5.63 12.84
C LEU A 171 24.28 6.07 14.18
N ASN A 172 24.40 5.12 15.10
CA ASN A 172 25.06 5.33 16.38
C ASN A 172 26.56 5.05 16.28
N TYR A 173 27.37 5.95 16.83
CA TYR A 173 28.82 5.83 16.88
C TYR A 173 29.28 5.70 18.34
N PRO A 174 30.11 4.70 18.69
CA PRO A 174 30.64 4.55 20.05
C PRO A 174 31.44 5.77 20.53
N SER A 175 32.17 6.41 19.61
CA SER A 175 32.96 7.61 19.85
C SER A 175 33.27 8.32 18.53
N SER A 176 33.80 9.54 18.61
CA SER A 176 34.29 10.31 17.45
C SER A 176 35.50 9.68 16.74
N GLY A 177 36.11 8.65 17.34
CA GLY A 177 37.23 7.89 16.78
C GLY A 177 36.83 6.89 15.69
N TYR A 178 35.54 6.61 15.51
CA TYR A 178 35.05 5.71 14.47
C TYR A 178 34.48 6.49 13.28
N LYS A 179 34.50 5.87 12.11
CA LYS A 179 33.79 6.32 10.91
C LYS A 179 33.02 5.17 10.28
N LEU A 180 31.96 5.50 9.53
CA LEU A 180 31.20 4.51 8.77
C LEU A 180 32.10 3.89 7.69
N LYS A 181 32.15 2.56 7.67
CA LYS A 181 32.79 1.79 6.60
C LYS A 181 31.76 1.48 5.51
N SER A 182 30.64 0.89 5.88
CA SER A 182 29.57 0.49 4.96
C SER A 182 28.28 0.14 5.70
N ILE A 183 27.13 0.38 5.06
CA ILE A 183 25.85 -0.23 5.44
C ILE A 183 25.80 -1.60 4.76
N THR A 184 25.74 -2.67 5.54
CA THR A 184 25.88 -4.05 5.06
C THR A 184 24.62 -4.88 5.24
N ALA A 185 23.66 -4.40 6.02
CA ALA A 185 22.41 -5.11 6.26
C ALA A 185 21.25 -4.14 6.47
N PHE A 186 20.03 -4.63 6.30
CA PHE A 186 18.84 -3.95 6.76
C PHE A 186 17.75 -4.96 7.13
N LYS A 187 16.89 -4.55 8.05
CA LYS A 187 15.76 -5.34 8.49
C LYS A 187 14.48 -4.53 8.39
N ILE A 188 13.51 -5.07 7.65
CA ILE A 188 12.18 -4.49 7.49
C ILE A 188 11.30 -5.11 8.58
N PHE A 189 10.55 -4.27 9.29
CA PHE A 189 9.56 -4.67 10.29
C PHE A 189 8.19 -4.25 9.79
N ILE A 190 7.28 -5.21 9.64
CA ILE A 190 5.93 -5.00 9.13
C ILE A 190 4.96 -5.36 10.24
N TYR A 191 4.22 -4.36 10.70
CA TYR A 191 3.19 -4.51 11.70
C TYR A 191 1.84 -4.66 11.01
N HIS A 192 1.21 -5.82 11.21
CA HIS A 192 -0.13 -6.07 10.68
C HIS A 192 -1.14 -5.16 11.37
N ARG A 193 -2.14 -4.73 10.61
CA ARG A 193 -3.25 -3.92 11.12
C ARG A 193 -4.54 -4.56 10.71
N ASP A 194 -5.51 -4.53 11.61
CA ASP A 194 -6.88 -4.81 11.25
C ASP A 194 -7.57 -3.50 10.86
N HIS A 195 -7.60 -3.23 9.56
CA HIS A 195 -8.23 -2.02 9.01
C HIS A 195 -9.14 -2.37 7.82
N ALA A 196 -9.75 -3.57 7.90
CA ALA A 196 -10.70 -4.03 6.92
C ALA A 196 -12.08 -3.42 7.16
N LEU A 197 -12.61 -2.74 6.15
CA LEU A 197 -13.90 -2.05 6.22
C LEU A 197 -15.04 -3.06 6.01
N GLY A 198 -15.77 -3.33 7.08
CA GLY A 198 -16.88 -4.28 7.16
C GLY A 198 -18.01 -3.80 8.06
N ASP A 199 -18.80 -4.75 8.58
CA ASP A 199 -19.70 -4.46 9.68
C ASP A 199 -18.93 -4.50 11.01
N SER A 200 -19.35 -3.65 11.93
CA SER A 200 -18.78 -3.54 13.27
C SER A 200 -19.91 -3.50 14.30
N GLU A 201 -19.67 -4.07 15.47
CA GLU A 201 -20.59 -3.98 16.60
C GLU A 201 -20.54 -2.59 17.27
N ALA A 202 -19.58 -1.75 16.89
CA ALA A 202 -19.40 -0.43 17.47
C ALA A 202 -20.62 0.48 17.27
N VAL A 203 -21.07 1.09 18.36
CA VAL A 203 -22.12 2.11 18.32
C VAL A 203 -21.55 3.40 17.74
N ILE A 204 -22.15 3.88 16.65
CA ILE A 204 -21.73 5.13 16.01
C ILE A 204 -22.01 6.33 16.95
N PRO A 205 -20.98 7.10 17.33
CA PRO A 205 -21.10 8.23 18.24
C PRO A 205 -22.07 9.29 17.74
N LYS A 206 -22.69 10.01 18.68
CA LYS A 206 -23.65 11.08 18.39
C LYS A 206 -23.13 12.10 17.37
N ILE A 207 -21.87 12.52 17.51
CA ILE A 207 -21.22 13.50 16.62
C ILE A 207 -21.14 13.04 15.16
N ILE A 208 -21.03 11.74 14.89
CA ILE A 208 -21.05 11.18 13.53
C ILE A 208 -22.50 10.93 13.10
N ARG A 209 -23.29 10.29 13.98
CA ARG A 209 -24.66 9.87 13.69
C ARG A 209 -25.59 11.03 13.34
N GLU A 210 -25.45 12.17 14.01
CA GLU A 210 -26.28 13.35 13.78
C GLU A 210 -25.70 14.29 12.71
N ASN A 211 -24.53 13.96 12.15
CA ASN A 211 -23.92 14.77 11.11
C ASN A 211 -24.60 14.56 9.76
N LYS A 212 -25.33 15.58 9.28
CA LYS A 212 -26.04 15.55 7.99
C LYS A 212 -25.15 15.32 6.76
N HIS A 213 -23.83 15.54 6.89
CA HIS A 213 -22.83 15.35 5.84
C HIS A 213 -22.27 13.94 5.79
N VAL A 214 -22.69 13.05 6.69
CA VAL A 214 -22.32 11.64 6.72
C VAL A 214 -23.57 10.79 6.56
N ILE A 215 -23.47 9.66 5.85
CA ILE A 215 -24.54 8.67 5.75
C ILE A 215 -24.02 7.35 6.28
N ASN A 216 -24.71 6.84 7.29
CA ASN A 216 -24.50 5.50 7.81
C ASN A 216 -25.41 4.50 7.07
N PHE A 217 -24.86 3.36 6.67
CA PHE A 217 -25.62 2.21 6.18
C PHE A 217 -25.55 1.11 7.24
N PRO A 218 -26.60 0.90 8.05
CA PRO A 218 -26.55 -0.15 9.08
C PRO A 218 -26.62 -1.55 8.46
N LYS A 219 -25.93 -2.52 9.08
CA LYS A 219 -25.99 -3.97 8.77
C LYS A 219 -25.75 -4.28 7.29
N THR A 220 -24.55 -3.98 6.81
CA THR A 220 -24.17 -4.15 5.40
C THR A 220 -23.71 -5.57 5.07
N ASN A 221 -23.52 -6.43 6.08
CA ASN A 221 -22.89 -7.74 5.97
C ASN A 221 -21.51 -7.61 5.29
N ASN A 222 -20.65 -6.75 5.81
CA ASN A 222 -19.30 -6.44 5.29
C ASN A 222 -19.24 -5.76 3.92
N LYS A 223 -20.33 -5.14 3.47
CA LYS A 223 -20.42 -4.48 2.15
C LYS A 223 -20.52 -2.97 2.26
N CYS A 224 -20.09 -2.39 3.38
CA CYS A 224 -20.18 -0.95 3.65
C CYS A 224 -19.49 -0.10 2.56
N VAL A 225 -18.37 -0.58 2.01
CA VAL A 225 -17.72 0.05 0.86
C VAL A 225 -18.62 0.00 -0.40
N PHE A 226 -19.22 -1.15 -0.73
CA PHE A 226 -20.16 -1.25 -1.87
C PHE A 226 -21.43 -0.41 -1.66
N HIS A 227 -21.89 -0.26 -0.43
CA HIS A 227 -22.96 0.67 -0.09
C HIS A 227 -22.58 2.12 -0.41
N CYS A 228 -21.36 2.54 -0.04
CA CYS A 228 -20.85 3.86 -0.38
C CYS A 228 -20.73 4.05 -1.91
N ILE A 229 -20.19 3.06 -2.63
CA ILE A 229 -20.07 3.10 -4.11
C ILE A 229 -21.45 3.19 -4.76
N ALA A 230 -22.37 2.31 -4.37
CA ALA A 230 -23.74 2.28 -4.90
C ALA A 230 -24.44 3.61 -4.64
N TRP A 231 -24.30 4.15 -3.42
CA TRP A 231 -24.86 5.44 -3.08
C TRP A 231 -24.26 6.58 -3.90
N HIS A 232 -22.96 6.60 -4.09
CA HIS A 232 -22.26 7.63 -4.84
C HIS A 232 -22.69 7.64 -6.32
N THR A 233 -22.63 6.46 -6.95
CA THR A 233 -22.86 6.27 -8.39
C THR A 233 -24.33 6.25 -8.80
N PHE A 234 -25.26 5.93 -7.89
CA PHE A 234 -26.67 5.90 -8.24
C PHE A 234 -27.13 7.31 -8.64
N GLN A 235 -27.83 7.47 -9.76
CA GLN A 235 -28.34 8.77 -10.20
C GLN A 235 -29.86 8.73 -10.11
N SER A 236 -30.40 9.07 -8.93
CA SER A 236 -31.85 9.18 -8.73
C SER A 236 -32.17 10.37 -7.85
N PRO A 237 -33.14 11.23 -8.24
CA PRO A 237 -33.61 12.33 -7.41
C PRO A 237 -34.32 11.86 -6.14
N LYS A 238 -34.74 10.58 -6.07
CA LYS A 238 -35.40 9.95 -4.91
C LYS A 238 -34.48 8.93 -4.22
N LYS A 239 -33.21 9.29 -4.03
CA LYS A 239 -32.22 8.49 -3.31
C LYS A 239 -32.66 8.26 -1.85
N ASP A 240 -33.03 7.03 -1.51
CA ASP A 240 -33.30 6.60 -0.13
C ASP A 240 -32.25 5.56 0.29
N PRO A 241 -31.46 5.81 1.36
CA PRO A 241 -30.46 4.85 1.85
C PRO A 241 -31.05 3.47 2.15
N ARG A 242 -32.32 3.39 2.54
CA ARG A 242 -33.03 2.14 2.86
C ARG A 242 -33.33 1.29 1.63
N ARG A 243 -33.24 1.86 0.42
CA ARG A 243 -33.60 1.20 -0.85
C ARG A 243 -32.40 0.94 -1.76
N ILE A 244 -31.17 1.14 -1.27
CA ILE A 244 -29.94 1.02 -2.09
C ILE A 244 -29.49 -0.42 -2.36
N GLN A 245 -30.15 -1.42 -1.76
CA GLN A 245 -29.73 -2.82 -1.80
C GLN A 245 -29.63 -3.42 -3.21
N ALA A 246 -30.52 -3.02 -4.12
CA ALA A 246 -30.45 -3.47 -5.52
C ALA A 246 -29.16 -2.97 -6.20
N GLN A 247 -28.83 -1.69 -5.98
CA GLN A 247 -27.63 -1.05 -6.51
C GLN A 247 -26.36 -1.64 -5.90
N VAL A 248 -26.39 -2.01 -4.61
CA VAL A 248 -25.28 -2.72 -3.95
C VAL A 248 -25.03 -4.08 -4.59
N LYS A 249 -26.08 -4.83 -4.92
CA LYS A 249 -25.94 -6.10 -5.64
C LYS A 249 -25.36 -5.91 -7.04
N GLU A 250 -25.78 -4.88 -7.76
CA GLU A 250 -25.21 -4.57 -9.08
C GLU A 250 -23.74 -4.15 -8.99
N ALA A 251 -23.37 -3.31 -8.01
CA ALA A 251 -21.98 -2.96 -7.75
C ALA A 251 -21.14 -4.22 -7.45
N PHE A 252 -21.67 -5.12 -6.61
CA PHE A 252 -20.97 -6.37 -6.29
C PHE A 252 -20.83 -7.30 -7.51
N LYS A 253 -21.86 -7.44 -8.34
CA LYS A 253 -21.75 -8.19 -9.61
C LYS A 253 -20.67 -7.62 -10.52
N ARG A 254 -20.60 -6.30 -10.65
CA ARG A 254 -19.53 -5.63 -11.42
C ARG A 254 -18.15 -5.97 -10.85
N TYR A 255 -18.01 -5.98 -9.53
CA TYR A 255 -16.77 -6.39 -8.87
C TYR A 255 -16.42 -7.86 -9.14
N CYS A 256 -17.38 -8.78 -9.05
CA CYS A 256 -17.18 -10.18 -9.43
C CYS A 256 -16.69 -10.32 -10.88
N SER A 257 -17.35 -9.64 -11.83
CA SER A 257 -16.95 -9.65 -13.24
C SER A 257 -15.54 -9.10 -13.45
N PHE A 258 -15.17 -8.03 -12.74
CA PHE A 258 -13.81 -7.46 -12.78
C PHE A 258 -12.75 -8.43 -12.24
N LYS A 259 -13.08 -9.21 -11.21
CA LYS A 259 -12.21 -10.26 -10.66
C LYS A 259 -12.23 -11.56 -11.48
N GLU A 260 -12.98 -11.60 -12.58
CA GLU A 260 -13.18 -12.79 -13.43
C GLU A 260 -13.81 -13.97 -12.66
N VAL A 261 -14.65 -13.67 -11.66
CA VAL A 261 -15.34 -14.67 -10.83
C VAL A 261 -16.83 -14.63 -11.10
N LYS A 262 -17.46 -15.82 -11.22
CA LYS A 262 -18.91 -15.91 -11.39
C LYS A 262 -19.62 -15.50 -10.10
N TYR A 263 -20.53 -14.53 -10.21
CA TYR A 263 -21.41 -14.12 -9.11
C TYR A 263 -22.25 -15.31 -8.59
N SER A 264 -22.35 -15.41 -7.26
CA SER A 264 -23.32 -16.27 -6.59
C SER A 264 -23.90 -15.58 -5.35
N LEU A 265 -25.11 -15.96 -4.95
CA LEU A 265 -25.74 -15.41 -3.76
C LEU A 265 -25.00 -15.81 -2.48
N SER A 266 -24.41 -17.01 -2.43
CA SER A 266 -23.57 -17.47 -1.32
C SER A 266 -22.36 -16.55 -1.14
N MET A 267 -21.63 -16.29 -2.23
CA MET A 267 -20.48 -15.40 -2.24
C MET A 267 -20.83 -13.96 -1.84
N PHE A 268 -21.98 -13.46 -2.29
CA PHE A 268 -22.47 -12.17 -1.81
C PHE A 268 -22.67 -12.21 -0.30
N ARG A 269 -23.37 -13.22 0.25
CA ARG A 269 -23.66 -13.28 1.69
C ARG A 269 -22.41 -13.41 2.55
N SER A 270 -21.45 -14.26 2.16
CA SER A 270 -20.22 -14.54 2.91
C SER A 270 -19.03 -13.67 2.50
N PHE A 271 -19.27 -12.50 1.89
CA PHE A 271 -18.18 -11.62 1.45
C PHE A 271 -17.41 -11.06 2.66
N ASN A 272 -16.08 -11.04 2.54
CA ASN A 272 -15.20 -10.53 3.58
C ASN A 272 -15.10 -8.99 3.54
N PRO A 273 -14.81 -8.33 4.67
CA PRO A 273 -14.48 -6.91 4.70
C PRO A 273 -13.37 -6.53 3.71
N ILE A 274 -13.38 -5.28 3.23
CA ILE A 274 -12.37 -4.77 2.27
C ILE A 274 -11.30 -3.99 3.03
N ASP A 275 -10.06 -4.47 2.99
CA ASP A 275 -8.92 -3.75 3.53
C ASP A 275 -8.56 -2.49 2.74
N LEU A 276 -8.03 -1.47 3.42
CA LEU A 276 -7.63 -0.21 2.78
C LEU A 276 -6.67 -0.41 1.60
N LEU A 277 -5.75 -1.38 1.70
CA LEU A 277 -4.80 -1.69 0.62
C LEU A 277 -5.50 -2.29 -0.60
N GLN A 278 -6.62 -2.98 -0.40
CA GLN A 278 -7.44 -3.56 -1.48
C GLN A 278 -8.28 -2.50 -2.21
N LEU A 279 -8.44 -1.30 -1.64
CA LEU A 279 -9.18 -0.22 -2.30
C LEU A 279 -8.55 0.17 -3.64
N ASP A 280 -7.23 0.00 -3.82
CA ASP A 280 -6.57 0.25 -5.11
C ASP A 280 -7.21 -0.55 -6.26
N GLU A 281 -7.63 -1.79 -5.99
CA GLU A 281 -8.30 -2.65 -6.97
C GLU A 281 -9.76 -2.26 -7.16
N VAL A 282 -10.43 -1.87 -6.06
CA VAL A 282 -11.81 -1.37 -6.10
C VAL A 282 -11.89 -0.09 -6.94
N GLU A 283 -10.95 0.84 -6.74
CA GLU A 283 -10.84 2.05 -7.55
C GLU A 283 -10.69 1.73 -9.03
N GLY A 284 -9.87 0.73 -9.37
CA GLY A 284 -9.71 0.24 -10.75
C GLY A 284 -10.99 -0.38 -11.32
N CYS A 285 -11.74 -1.15 -10.53
CA CYS A 285 -13.00 -1.77 -10.95
C CYS A 285 -14.07 -0.73 -11.30
N PHE A 286 -14.20 0.30 -10.48
CA PHE A 286 -15.25 1.31 -10.61
C PHE A 286 -14.83 2.55 -11.39
N GLN A 287 -13.53 2.72 -11.67
CA GLN A 287 -12.94 3.96 -12.22
C GLN A 287 -13.31 5.17 -11.34
N LEU A 288 -13.19 4.99 -10.03
CA LEU A 288 -13.59 5.93 -8.99
C LEU A 288 -12.50 5.99 -7.92
N GLY A 289 -12.03 7.17 -7.55
CA GLY A 289 -11.09 7.35 -6.44
C GLY A 289 -11.79 7.21 -5.09
N ILE A 290 -11.14 6.59 -4.10
CA ILE A 290 -11.70 6.38 -2.77
C ILE A 290 -10.78 6.99 -1.73
N ASN A 291 -11.15 8.16 -1.23
CA ASN A 291 -10.47 8.78 -0.11
C ASN A 291 -11.07 8.27 1.20
N VAL A 292 -10.21 7.94 2.16
CA VAL A 292 -10.62 7.43 3.47
C VAL A 292 -10.17 8.41 4.55
N TYR A 293 -11.13 8.82 5.37
CA TYR A 293 -10.94 9.71 6.51
C TYR A 293 -11.21 8.97 7.80
N LYS A 294 -10.62 9.45 8.91
CA LYS A 294 -10.92 9.01 10.27
C LYS A 294 -11.25 10.24 11.11
N MET A 295 -12.24 10.13 11.98
CA MET A 295 -12.59 11.16 12.95
C MET A 295 -12.05 10.75 14.32
N ASP A 296 -11.34 11.65 14.99
CA ASP A 296 -11.18 11.57 16.43
C ASP A 296 -12.48 12.02 17.09
N VAL A 297 -13.16 11.12 17.79
CA VAL A 297 -14.47 11.38 18.40
C VAL A 297 -14.37 12.42 19.51
N VAL A 298 -13.22 12.51 20.18
CA VAL A 298 -13.03 13.43 21.32
C VAL A 298 -12.88 14.86 20.81
N SER A 299 -11.95 15.11 19.88
CA SER A 299 -11.73 16.45 19.34
C SER A 299 -12.66 16.83 18.19
N GLY A 300 -13.32 15.86 17.56
CA GLY A 300 -14.07 16.04 16.32
C GLY A 300 -13.19 16.22 15.08
N ASN A 301 -11.85 16.13 15.22
CA ASN A 301 -10.92 16.34 14.12
C ASN A 301 -11.00 15.20 13.10
N VAL A 302 -11.02 15.56 11.81
CA VAL A 302 -11.17 14.60 10.71
C VAL A 302 -9.91 14.62 9.84
N GLY A 303 -9.14 13.54 9.91
CA GLY A 303 -7.89 13.36 9.18
C GLY A 303 -8.04 12.42 7.99
N CYS A 304 -7.38 12.73 6.88
CA CYS A 304 -7.28 11.82 5.73
C CYS A 304 -6.22 10.75 6.01
N ILE A 305 -6.62 9.48 6.02
CA ILE A 305 -5.71 8.34 6.24
C ILE A 305 -5.30 7.68 4.93
N ARG A 306 -6.13 7.79 3.88
CA ARG A 306 -5.84 7.30 2.53
C ARG A 306 -6.38 8.30 1.52
N ARG A 307 -5.56 8.66 0.53
CA ARG A 307 -5.96 9.49 -0.60
C ARG A 307 -5.73 8.72 -1.90
N SER A 308 -6.73 8.73 -2.78
CA SER A 308 -6.60 8.12 -4.10
C SER A 308 -5.59 8.88 -4.96
N ASP A 309 -4.90 8.16 -5.84
CA ASP A 309 -3.99 8.75 -6.81
C ASP A 309 -4.32 8.41 -8.26
N LYS A 310 -5.49 7.82 -8.49
CA LYS A 310 -5.89 7.31 -9.81
C LYS A 310 -6.39 8.37 -10.79
N GLY A 311 -6.44 9.64 -10.39
CA GLY A 311 -6.92 10.76 -11.22
C GLY A 311 -8.40 10.66 -11.62
N TYR A 312 -9.13 9.70 -11.05
CA TYR A 312 -10.57 9.57 -11.21
C TYR A 312 -11.32 10.63 -10.39
N GLU A 313 -12.59 10.83 -10.71
CA GLU A 313 -13.51 11.46 -9.76
C GLU A 313 -13.50 10.66 -8.45
N ALA A 314 -13.56 11.34 -7.31
CA ALA A 314 -13.29 10.73 -6.02
C ALA A 314 -14.50 10.80 -5.10
N MET A 315 -14.82 9.67 -4.47
CA MET A 315 -15.71 9.62 -3.33
C MET A 315 -14.92 9.65 -2.02
N ASP A 316 -15.52 10.26 -1.00
CA ASP A 316 -14.98 10.32 0.35
C ASP A 316 -15.76 9.38 1.26
N ILE A 317 -15.04 8.57 2.04
CA ILE A 317 -15.62 7.71 3.08
C ILE A 317 -15.00 8.01 4.44
N LEU A 318 -15.81 7.93 5.49
CA LEU A 318 -15.38 8.00 6.88
C LEU A 318 -15.26 6.58 7.42
N SER A 319 -14.06 6.19 7.83
CA SER A 319 -13.81 4.95 8.57
C SER A 319 -14.00 5.20 10.06
N PHE A 320 -14.93 4.48 10.67
CA PHE A 320 -15.16 4.46 12.11
C PHE A 320 -15.28 3.02 12.58
N GLU A 321 -14.39 2.58 13.48
CA GLU A 321 -14.36 1.21 14.03
C GLU A 321 -14.52 0.13 12.94
N ASN A 322 -13.71 0.22 11.89
CA ASN A 322 -13.74 -0.72 10.75
C ASN A 322 -15.07 -0.73 9.96
N HIS A 323 -15.91 0.31 10.07
CA HIS A 323 -17.09 0.51 9.25
C HIS A 323 -16.95 1.73 8.34
N ALA A 324 -17.38 1.61 7.08
CA ALA A 324 -17.36 2.71 6.12
C ALA A 324 -18.69 3.46 6.09
N LEU A 325 -18.65 4.76 6.36
CA LEU A 325 -19.75 5.69 6.16
C LEU A 325 -19.48 6.58 4.94
N TYR A 326 -20.53 6.93 4.20
CA TYR A 326 -20.39 7.80 3.03
C TYR A 326 -20.32 9.27 3.46
N ILE A 327 -19.34 10.03 2.95
CA ILE A 327 -19.22 11.47 3.18
C ILE A 327 -19.84 12.21 1.98
N LYS A 328 -20.86 13.04 2.25
CA LYS A 328 -21.48 13.90 1.22
C LYS A 328 -20.64 15.13 0.88
N ASN A 329 -19.95 15.67 1.89
CA ASN A 329 -19.15 16.88 1.75
C ASN A 329 -18.04 16.89 2.82
N ILE A 330 -16.80 16.69 2.39
CA ILE A 330 -15.65 16.62 3.29
C ILE A 330 -15.32 17.97 3.95
N ASP A 331 -15.44 19.08 3.22
CA ASP A 331 -15.10 20.40 3.75
C ASP A 331 -16.00 20.75 4.94
N ARG A 332 -17.31 20.50 4.80
CA ARG A 332 -18.29 20.70 5.87
C ARG A 332 -18.03 19.77 7.06
N LEU A 333 -17.60 18.54 6.80
CA LEU A 333 -17.25 17.57 7.85
C LEU A 333 -15.96 17.97 8.60
N GLN A 334 -14.99 18.59 7.90
CA GLN A 334 -13.75 19.13 8.48
C GLN A 334 -13.91 20.53 9.09
N ALA A 335 -15.13 21.04 9.15
CA ALA A 335 -15.43 22.41 9.55
C ALA A 335 -14.64 23.47 8.74
N LYS A 336 -14.38 23.21 7.46
CA LYS A 336 -13.77 24.14 6.51
C LYS A 336 -14.84 24.75 5.64
N TYR A 337 -15.13 26.03 5.86
CA TYR A 337 -16.19 26.75 5.20
C TYR A 337 -15.61 27.89 4.36
N GLN A 338 -15.51 27.71 3.05
CA GLN A 338 -14.96 28.73 2.15
C GLN A 338 -16.00 29.79 1.78
N CYS A 339 -15.62 31.07 1.83
CA CYS A 339 -16.41 32.18 1.30
C CYS A 339 -16.33 32.18 -0.24
N PRO A 340 -17.47 32.23 -0.96
CA PRO A 340 -17.46 32.23 -2.43
C PRO A 340 -16.95 33.53 -3.05
N ASN A 341 -16.89 34.64 -2.28
CA ASN A 341 -16.53 35.95 -2.81
C ASN A 341 -15.04 36.28 -2.67
N CYS A 342 -14.39 35.79 -1.61
CA CYS A 342 -13.00 36.15 -1.27
C CYS A 342 -12.12 34.93 -0.94
N GLU A 343 -12.66 33.72 -1.10
CA GLU A 343 -11.96 32.45 -0.87
C GLU A 343 -11.47 32.18 0.56
N MET A 344 -11.71 33.07 1.53
CA MET A 344 -11.38 32.86 2.94
C MET A 344 -12.07 31.61 3.52
N VAL A 345 -11.35 30.81 4.32
CA VAL A 345 -11.86 29.60 4.98
C VAL A 345 -12.16 29.89 6.44
N PHE A 346 -13.37 29.52 6.88
CA PHE A 346 -13.88 29.71 8.23
C PHE A 346 -14.15 28.37 8.91
N VAL A 347 -14.12 28.39 10.25
CA VAL A 347 -14.38 27.20 11.09
C VAL A 347 -15.87 26.89 11.28
N SER A 348 -16.76 27.76 10.82
CA SER A 348 -18.21 27.52 10.89
C SER A 348 -18.97 28.21 9.76
N ALA A 349 -20.13 27.66 9.41
CA ALA A 349 -21.05 28.27 8.44
C ALA A 349 -21.54 29.65 8.90
N GLU A 350 -21.73 29.82 10.22
CA GLU A 350 -22.18 31.09 10.81
C GLU A 350 -21.15 32.19 10.61
N ARG A 351 -19.86 31.87 10.78
CA ARG A 351 -18.79 32.84 10.52
C ARG A 351 -18.70 33.24 9.05
N VAL A 352 -18.94 32.32 8.11
CA VAL A 352 -19.07 32.68 6.69
C VAL A 352 -20.26 33.61 6.48
N LYS A 353 -21.39 33.34 7.12
CA LYS A 353 -22.60 34.13 6.98
C LYS A 353 -22.41 35.56 7.51
N ASN A 354 -21.71 35.72 8.63
CA ASN A 354 -21.40 37.03 9.21
C ASN A 354 -20.27 37.77 8.48
N HIS A 355 -19.49 37.06 7.67
CA HIS A 355 -18.44 37.65 6.85
C HIS A 355 -18.94 38.16 5.49
N LYS A 356 -19.93 37.48 4.91
CA LYS A 356 -20.66 37.94 3.73
C LYS A 356 -21.46 39.18 4.06
#